data_AF-A0A0E3LRS1-F1
#
_entry.id   AF-A0A0E3LRS1-F1
#
_cell.length_a   1.000
_cell.length_b   1.000
_cell.length_c   1.000
_cell.angle_alpha   90.00
_cell.angle_beta   90.00
_cell.angle_gamma   90.00
#
_symmetry.space_group_name_H-M   'P 1'
#
loop_
_entity.id
_entity.type
_entity.pdbx_description
1 polymer ?
#
loop_
_entity_poly.entity_id
_entity_poly.type
_entity_poly.pdbx_seq_one_letter_code
_entity_poly.pdbx_strand_id
1 'polypeptide(L)'
;MATVSKSIEMFLQMQRVQLIEGDVWGHRKDINEYYAIPSSVIEKIKEMKNEGKAAEEIEKKIARESKLNPGMVAYIMNKEASF
;
A
#
# COMPACT_ATOMS: atom_id res chain seq x y z
N MET A 1 0.86 0.28 -19.58
CA MET A 1 -0.25 -0.44 -20.24
C MET A 1 -1.27 -0.73 -19.15
N ALA A 2 -2.38 0.01 -19.08
CA ALA A 2 -3.37 -0.20 -18.01
C ALA A 2 -4.16 -1.47 -18.30
N THR A 3 -3.93 -2.52 -17.51
CA THR A 3 -4.47 -3.87 -17.75
C THR A 3 -5.94 -4.03 -17.32
N VAL A 4 -6.50 -3.03 -16.63
CA VAL A 4 -7.87 -3.03 -16.11
C VAL A 4 -8.69 -1.97 -16.85
N SER A 5 -9.89 -2.33 -17.30
CA SER A 5 -10.75 -1.37 -18.01
C SER A 5 -11.41 -0.38 -17.05
N LYS A 6 -11.70 0.83 -17.53
CA LYS A 6 -12.31 1.88 -16.70
C LYS A 6 -13.65 1.47 -16.11
N SER A 7 -14.46 0.73 -16.88
CA SER A 7 -15.75 0.21 -16.41
C SER A 7 -15.59 -0.77 -15.24
N ILE A 8 -14.52 -1.58 -15.23
CA ILE A 8 -14.22 -2.50 -14.12
C ILE A 8 -13.71 -1.72 -12.91
N GLU A 9 -12.86 -0.71 -13.08
CA GLU A 9 -12.46 0.17 -11.97
C GLU A 9 -13.69 0.81 -11.29
N MET A 10 -14.62 1.35 -12.08
CA MET A 10 -15.86 1.94 -11.55
C MET A 10 -16.71 0.92 -10.81
N PHE A 11 -16.86 -0.29 -11.36
CA PHE A 11 -17.60 -1.37 -10.72
C PHE A 11 -17.00 -1.73 -9.35
N LEU A 12 -15.68 -1.89 -9.27
CA LEU A 12 -14.99 -2.21 -8.01
C LEU A 12 -15.13 -1.08 -6.99
N GLN A 13 -15.02 0.19 -7.41
CA GLN A 13 -15.26 1.33 -6.54
C GLN A 13 -16.68 1.34 -5.96
N MET A 14 -17.71 1.02 -6.76
CA MET A 14 -19.09 0.90 -6.28
C MET A 14 -19.24 -0.21 -5.23
N GLN A 15 -18.45 -1.28 -5.33
CA GLN A 15 -18.39 -2.35 -4.32
C GLN A 15 -17.48 -2.01 -3.13
N ARG A 16 -16.99 -0.77 -3.03
CA ARG A 16 -16.02 -0.33 -2.01
C ARG A 16 -14.72 -1.14 -2.01
N VAL A 17 -14.34 -1.64 -3.18
CA VAL A 17 -13.07 -2.34 -3.40
C VAL A 17 -12.06 -1.33 -3.93
N GLN A 18 -11.01 -1.09 -3.16
CA GLN A 18 -9.88 -0.27 -3.58
C GLN A 18 -8.90 -1.11 -4.40
N LEU A 19 -8.58 -0.67 -5.61
CA LEU A 19 -7.48 -1.20 -6.39
C LEU A 19 -6.18 -0.49 -5.98
N ILE A 20 -5.17 -1.28 -5.62
CA ILE A 20 -3.82 -0.81 -5.37
C ILE A 20 -2.95 -1.52 -6.41
N GLU A 21 -2.32 -0.74 -7.28
CA GLU A 21 -1.41 -1.26 -8.28
C GLU A 21 -0.21 -1.93 -7.60
N GLY A 22 0.28 -3.02 -8.17
CA GLY A 22 1.46 -3.73 -7.67
C GLY A 22 2.22 -4.38 -8.82
N ASP A 23 3.49 -4.71 -8.57
CA ASP A 23 4.43 -5.11 -9.63
C ASP A 23 4.33 -6.59 -10.01
N VAL A 24 3.48 -7.37 -9.33
CA VAL A 24 3.43 -8.83 -9.47
C VAL A 24 2.23 -9.25 -10.30
N TRP A 25 2.50 -9.77 -11.50
CA TRP A 25 1.49 -10.33 -12.41
C TRP A 25 0.89 -11.68 -11.94
N GLY A 26 1.54 -12.34 -10.99
CA GLY A 26 1.04 -13.58 -10.38
C GLY A 26 1.94 -14.03 -9.24
N HIS A 27 1.34 -14.23 -8.06
CA HIS A 27 2.04 -14.81 -6.92
C HIS A 27 1.87 -16.33 -6.93
N ARG A 28 2.98 -17.06 -7.06
CA ARG A 28 3.04 -18.52 -6.94
C ARG A 28 3.77 -18.88 -5.66
N LYS A 29 3.07 -19.51 -4.71
CA LYS A 29 3.62 -19.85 -3.39
C LYS A 29 4.86 -20.74 -3.44
N ASP A 30 5.02 -21.50 -4.52
CA ASP A 30 6.14 -22.42 -4.74
C ASP A 30 7.39 -21.73 -5.32
N ILE A 31 7.27 -20.50 -5.83
CA ILE A 31 8.36 -19.79 -6.53
C ILE A 31 8.62 -18.40 -5.94
N ASN A 32 7.59 -17.74 -5.43
CA ASN A 32 7.66 -16.37 -4.92
C ASN A 32 7.52 -16.37 -3.40
N GLU A 33 8.54 -15.90 -2.70
CA GLU A 33 8.45 -15.72 -1.25
C GLU A 33 7.48 -14.59 -0.88
N TYR A 34 6.79 -14.77 0.25
CA TYR A 34 6.02 -13.69 0.85
C TYR A 34 6.97 -12.64 1.41
N TYR A 35 6.71 -11.38 1.07
CA TYR A 35 7.34 -10.27 1.78
C TYR A 35 6.55 -9.98 3.05
N ALA A 36 7.09 -10.43 4.19
CA ALA A 36 6.59 -10.02 5.49
C ALA A 36 6.99 -8.56 5.74
N ILE A 37 6.00 -7.70 5.96
CA ILE A 37 6.24 -6.29 6.27
C ILE A 37 6.86 -6.21 7.67
N PRO A 38 8.08 -5.68 7.83
CA PRO A 38 8.70 -5.56 9.15
C PRO A 38 7.91 -4.62 10.06
N SER A 39 7.80 -4.95 11.35
CA SER A 39 7.13 -4.10 12.35
C SER A 39 7.73 -2.70 12.40
N SER A 40 9.04 -2.58 12.18
CA SER A 40 9.75 -1.29 12.13
C SER A 40 9.22 -0.34 11.05
N VAL A 41 8.71 -0.87 9.94
CA VAL A 41 8.07 -0.05 8.89
C VAL A 41 6.76 0.52 9.40
N ILE A 42 5.96 -0.28 10.11
CA ILE A 42 4.68 0.13 10.70
C ILE A 42 4.92 1.18 11.79
N GLU A 43 5.89 0.94 12.67
CA GLU A 43 6.28 1.87 13.73
C GLU A 43 6.72 3.22 13.16
N LYS A 44 7.53 3.22 12.11
CA LYS A 44 7.97 4.44 11.43
C LYS A 44 6.83 5.23 10.78
N ILE A 45 5.86 4.54 10.17
CA ILE A 45 4.64 5.19 9.65
C ILE A 45 3.88 5.88 10.80
N LYS A 46 3.73 5.20 11.95
CA LYS A 46 3.04 5.74 13.14
C LYS A 46 3.77 6.95 13.72
N GLU A 47 5.09 6.87 13.87
CA GLU A 47 5.93 7.97 14.35
C GLU A 47 5.77 9.21 13.46
N MET A 48 5.96 9.07 12.15
CA MET A 48 5.83 10.19 11.22
C MET A 48 4.43 10.81 11.20
N LYS A 49 3.39 9.98 11.36
CA LYS A 49 2.00 10.46 11.46
C LYS A 49 1.77 11.25 12.75
N ASN A 50 2.30 10.78 13.87
CA ASN A 50 2.22 11.46 15.17
C ASN A 50 3.01 12.78 15.18
N GLU A 51 4.09 12.87 14.41
CA GLU A 51 4.83 14.11 14.15
C GLU A 51 4.05 15.11 13.27
N GLY A 52 2.90 14.72 12.73
CA GLY A 52 2.06 15.58 11.89
C GLY A 52 2.55 15.73 10.45
N LYS A 53 3.38 14.81 9.95
CA LYS A 53 3.85 14.84 8.56
C LYS A 53 2.70 14.60 7.59
N ALA A 54 2.79 15.22 6.42
CA ALA A 54 1.82 15.04 5.35
C ALA A 54 1.83 13.59 4.84
N ALA A 55 0.66 13.03 4.53
CA ALA A 55 0.53 11.64 4.06
C ALA A 55 1.42 11.36 2.84
N GLU A 56 1.46 12.28 1.87
CA GLU A 56 2.31 12.19 0.67
C GLU A 56 3.81 12.12 1.01
N GLU A 57 4.25 12.80 2.07
CA GLU A 57 5.64 12.76 2.53
C GLU A 57 5.97 11.39 3.15
N ILE A 58 5.06 10.87 3.97
CA ILE A 58 5.16 9.55 4.59
C ILE A 58 5.22 8.47 3.51
N GLU A 59 4.28 8.51 2.55
CA GLU A 59 4.23 7.59 1.41
C GLU A 59 5.54 7.57 0.63
N LYS A 60 6.06 8.73 0.21
CA LYS A 60 7.31 8.83 -0.55
C LYS A 60 8.51 8.30 0.24
N LYS A 61 8.62 8.66 1.52
CA LYS A 61 9.76 8.26 2.35
C LYS A 61 9.77 6.76 2.61
N ILE A 62 8.63 6.21 3.05
CA ILE A 62 8.52 4.78 3.36
C ILE A 62 8.64 3.93 2.10
N ALA A 63 8.05 4.35 0.97
CA ALA A 63 8.18 3.61 -0.28
C ALA A 63 9.63 3.55 -0.78
N ARG A 64 10.45 4.58 -0.49
CA ARG A 64 11.88 4.60 -0.85
C ARG A 64 12.73 3.68 0.03
N GLU A 65 12.34 3.51 1.29
CA GLU A 65 13.13 2.78 2.29
C GLU A 65 12.65 1.33 2.51
N SER A 66 11.51 0.97 1.95
CA SER A 66 10.91 -0.38 2.05
C SER A 66 10.65 -0.96 0.66
N LYS A 67 10.12 -2.20 0.60
CA LYS A 67 9.65 -2.81 -0.66
C LYS A 67 8.18 -2.50 -0.96
N LEU A 68 7.60 -1.50 -0.30
CA LEU A 68 6.19 -1.13 -0.46
C LEU A 68 6.06 0.01 -1.45
N ASN A 69 5.03 -0.04 -2.29
CA ASN A 69 4.68 1.11 -3.11
C ASN A 69 3.85 2.14 -2.30
N PRO A 70 3.74 3.40 -2.77
CA PRO A 70 3.00 4.45 -2.08
C PRO A 70 1.56 4.06 -1.74
N GLY A 71 0.85 3.36 -2.63
CA GLY A 71 -0.53 2.93 -2.41
C GLY A 71 -0.67 1.94 -1.26
N MET A 72 0.30 1.03 -1.11
CA MET A 72 0.34 0.09 0.02
C MET A 72 0.67 0.79 1.34
N VAL A 73 1.55 1.80 1.31
CA VAL A 73 1.84 2.64 2.49
C VAL A 73 0.58 3.39 2.93
N ALA A 74 -0.13 4.03 1.99
CA ALA A 74 -1.39 4.71 2.27
C ALA A 74 -2.45 3.76 2.85
N TYR A 75 -2.55 2.54 2.32
CA TYR A 75 -3.45 1.51 2.83
C TYR A 75 -3.14 1.15 4.28
N ILE A 76 -1.87 0.89 4.61
CA ILE A 76 -1.43 0.57 5.98
C ILE A 76 -1.73 1.73 6.91
N MET A 77 -1.42 2.97 6.48
CA MET A 77 -1.64 4.17 7.27
C MET A 77 -3.12 4.38 7.63
N ASN A 78 -4.03 4.06 6.72
CA ASN A 78 -5.48 4.16 6.92
C ASN A 78 -6.05 2.98 7.72
N LYS A 79 -5.55 1.77 7.49
CA LYS A 79 -5.99 0.57 8.21
C LYS A 79 -5.57 0.60 9.67
N GLU A 80 -4.35 1.06 9.94
CA GLU A 80 -3.80 1.28 11.29
C GLU A 80 -4.22 2.65 11.87
N ALA A 81 -5.06 3.45 11.18
CA ALA A 81 -5.66 4.66 11.75
C ALA A 81 -6.90 4.37 12.61
N SER A 82 -7.42 3.14 12.55
CA SER A 82 -8.52 2.68 13.40
C SER A 82 -7.95 2.08 14.69
N PHE A 83 -7.44 2.93 15.57
CA PHE A 83 -7.21 2.61 16.98
C PHE A 83 -8.03 3.57 17.83
#